data_AF-A0A7V3QJF5-F1
#
_entry.id   AF-A0A7V3QJF5-F1
#
_cell.length_a   1.000
_cell.length_b   1.000
_cell.length_c   1.000
_cell.angle_alpha   90.00
_cell.angle_beta   90.00
_cell.angle_gamma   90.00
#
_symmetry.space_group_name_H-M   'P 1'
#
loop_
_entity.id
_entity.type
_entity.pdbx_description
1 polymer ?
#
loop_
_entity_poly.entity_id
_entity_poly.type
_entity_poly.pdbx_seq_one_letter_code
_entity_poly.pdbx_strand_id
1 'polypeptide(L)'
;MIKQEVSPKEVVDFLNECLKLDRIAMEKLVNSRVRCNEKLNNHPTVQCTEDEDRNAVVGLLGILNGIFGTDKDGWGVIVARFDRNNRLQCFCLLKEGTKGKRYEDA
;
A
#
# COMPACT_ATOMS: atom_id res chain seq x y z
N MET A 1 -14.88 -12.33 -14.72
CA MET A 1 -14.19 -13.63 -14.54
C MET A 1 -13.57 -13.66 -13.15
N ILE A 2 -13.69 -14.77 -12.43
CA ILE A 2 -13.09 -14.93 -11.09
C ILE A 2 -11.73 -15.60 -11.27
N LYS A 3 -10.67 -15.02 -10.67
CA LYS A 3 -9.34 -15.63 -10.60
C LYS A 3 -9.24 -16.44 -9.31
N GLN A 4 -8.76 -17.68 -9.39
CA GLN A 4 -8.52 -18.52 -8.21
C GLN A 4 -7.25 -18.09 -7.46
N GLU A 5 -6.26 -17.59 -8.19
CA GLU A 5 -4.99 -17.11 -7.67
C GLU A 5 -4.59 -15.82 -8.39
N VAL A 6 -3.84 -14.95 -7.71
CA VAL A 6 -3.23 -13.76 -8.28
C VAL A 6 -1.85 -13.54 -7.70
N SER A 7 -0.90 -13.17 -8.55
CA SER A 7 0.44 -12.75 -8.14
C SER A 7 0.46 -11.27 -7.73
N PRO A 8 1.44 -10.83 -6.91
CA PRO A 8 1.65 -9.41 -6.62
C PRO A 8 1.80 -8.55 -7.89
N LYS A 9 2.46 -9.10 -8.91
CA LYS A 9 2.64 -8.42 -10.20
C LYS A 9 1.31 -8.16 -10.89
N GLU A 10 0.42 -9.15 -10.93
CA GLU A 10 -0.91 -8.96 -11.53
C GLU A 10 -1.73 -7.91 -10.80
N VAL A 11 -1.63 -7.83 -9.47
CA VAL A 11 -2.30 -6.78 -8.70
C VAL A 11 -1.72 -5.41 -9.02
N VAL A 12 -0.39 -5.27 -9.10
CA VAL A 12 0.26 -4.02 -9.50
C VAL A 12 -0.15 -3.59 -10.91
N ASP A 13 -0.16 -4.51 -11.87
CA ASP A 13 -0.55 -4.23 -13.24
C ASP A 13 -2.01 -3.75 -13.30
N PHE A 14 -2.90 -4.41 -12.57
CA PHE A 14 -4.31 -4.03 -12.48
C PHE A 14 -4.52 -2.66 -11.81
N LEU A 15 -3.84 -2.39 -10.70
CA LEU A 15 -3.93 -1.08 -10.03
C LEU A 15 -3.44 0.06 -10.94
N ASN A 16 -2.38 -0.18 -11.73
CA ASN A 16 -1.89 0.79 -12.71
C ASN A 16 -2.85 0.96 -13.90
N GLU A 17 -3.56 -0.09 -14.31
CA GLU A 17 -4.64 0.03 -15.29
C GLU A 17 -5.77 0.91 -14.73
N CYS A 18 -6.25 0.65 -13.51
CA CYS A 18 -7.25 1.48 -12.84
C CYS A 18 -6.79 2.95 -12.70
N LEU A 19 -5.52 3.19 -12.38
CA LEU A 19 -4.96 4.54 -12.28
C LEU A 19 -5.01 5.32 -13.60
N LYS A 20 -4.86 4.62 -14.74
CA LYS A 20 -5.00 5.23 -16.07
C LYS A 20 -6.45 5.55 -16.40
N LEU A 21 -7.39 4.74 -15.92
CA LEU A 21 -8.82 4.91 -16.14
C LEU A 21 -9.40 6.05 -15.29
N ASP A 22 -9.09 6.08 -13.99
CA ASP A 22 -9.51 7.15 -13.09
C ASP A 22 -8.43 7.46 -12.05
N ARG A 23 -7.69 8.54 -12.32
CA ARG A 23 -6.63 9.01 -11.45
C ARG A 23 -7.14 9.53 -10.10
N ILE A 24 -8.21 10.31 -10.11
CA ILE A 24 -8.72 11.00 -8.93
C ILE A 24 -9.25 9.96 -7.94
N ALA A 25 -10.00 8.97 -8.43
CA ALA A 25 -10.50 7.89 -7.60
C ALA A 25 -9.35 7.08 -6.98
N MET A 26 -8.35 6.68 -7.77
CA MET A 26 -7.22 5.89 -7.27
C MET A 26 -6.33 6.66 -6.29
N GLU A 27 -6.12 7.96 -6.50
CA GLU A 27 -5.44 8.83 -5.55
C GLU A 27 -6.19 8.94 -4.23
N LYS A 28 -7.51 9.13 -4.25
CA LYS A 28 -8.33 9.15 -3.02
C LYS A 28 -8.32 7.80 -2.31
N LEU A 29 -8.45 6.71 -3.07
CA LEU A 29 -8.50 5.36 -2.52
C LEU A 29 -7.18 4.98 -1.84
N VAL A 30 -6.04 5.22 -2.50
CA VAL A 30 -4.73 4.88 -1.94
C VAL A 30 -4.36 5.74 -0.72
N ASN A 31 -4.91 6.96 -0.62
CA ASN A 31 -4.68 7.85 0.51
C ASN A 31 -5.70 7.67 1.64
N SER A 32 -6.79 6.93 1.41
CA SER A 32 -7.76 6.62 2.44
C SER A 32 -7.11 5.77 3.54
N ARG A 33 -7.25 6.24 4.79
CA ARG A 33 -6.80 5.57 6.00
C ARG A 33 -7.95 5.52 6.98
N VAL A 34 -8.17 4.36 7.58
CA VAL A 34 -9.27 4.13 8.51
C VAL A 34 -8.71 3.60 9.81
N ARG A 35 -9.19 4.13 10.94
CA ARG A 35 -8.80 3.65 12.28
C ARG A 35 -9.10 2.18 12.42
N CYS A 36 -8.12 1.43 12.92
CA CYS A 36 -8.24 0.01 13.18
C CYS A 36 -8.02 -0.29 14.67
N ASN A 37 -8.47 -1.47 15.08
CA ASN A 37 -8.24 -1.93 16.45
C ASN A 37 -6.83 -2.51 16.61
N GLU A 38 -6.42 -2.71 17.86
CA GLU A 38 -5.11 -3.26 18.22
C GLU A 38 -4.83 -4.62 17.58
N LYS A 39 -5.85 -5.47 17.44
CA LYS A 39 -5.70 -6.81 16.84
C LYS A 39 -5.27 -6.73 15.37
N LEU A 40 -5.85 -5.80 14.61
CA LEU A 40 -5.47 -5.60 13.21
C LEU A 40 -4.13 -4.89 13.10
N ASN A 41 -3.84 -3.94 13.99
CA ASN A 41 -2.54 -3.28 14.07
C ASN A 41 -1.39 -4.25 14.34
N ASN A 42 -1.63 -5.28 15.15
CA ASN A 42 -0.65 -6.30 15.53
C ASN A 42 -0.68 -7.54 14.61
N HIS A 43 -1.39 -7.49 13.49
CA HIS A 43 -1.46 -8.62 12.57
C HIS A 43 -0.08 -8.84 11.90
N PRO A 44 0.42 -10.08 11.79
CA PRO A 44 1.81 -10.36 11.41
C PRO A 44 2.19 -9.89 9.98
N THR A 45 1.21 -9.72 9.09
CA THR A 45 1.46 -9.32 7.69
C THR A 45 0.74 -8.05 7.25
N VAL A 46 -0.26 -7.57 7.99
CA VAL A 46 -1.01 -6.37 7.57
C VAL A 46 -0.22 -5.16 8.00
N GLN A 47 -0.01 -4.22 7.08
CA GLN A 47 0.72 -3.01 7.39
C GLN A 47 -0.23 -1.91 7.87
N CYS A 48 -0.08 -1.53 9.12
CA CYS A 48 -0.73 -0.37 9.71
C CYS A 48 0.28 0.76 9.89
N THR A 49 -0.23 1.98 10.09
CA THR A 49 0.56 3.16 10.44
C THR A 49 -0.21 4.00 11.45
N GLU A 50 0.28 5.18 11.78
CA GLU A 50 -0.37 6.11 12.71
C GLU A 50 -0.95 7.30 11.95
N ASP A 51 -2.12 7.77 12.36
CA ASP A 51 -2.63 9.10 11.97
C ASP A 51 -1.96 10.22 12.79
N GLU A 52 -2.31 11.48 12.52
CA GLU A 52 -1.75 12.66 13.22
C GLU A 52 -1.97 12.61 14.74
N ASP A 53 -3.03 11.94 15.18
CA ASP A 53 -3.41 11.74 16.59
C ASP A 53 -2.79 10.46 17.19
N ARG A 54 -1.88 9.79 16.48
CA ARG A 54 -1.24 8.51 16.86
C ARG A 54 -2.20 7.32 17.01
N ASN A 55 -3.35 7.36 16.33
CA ASN A 55 -4.22 6.19 16.26
C ASN A 55 -3.73 5.24 15.17
N ALA A 56 -3.78 3.94 15.44
CA ALA A 56 -3.53 2.93 14.43
C ALA A 56 -4.54 3.05 13.28
N VAL A 57 -4.04 3.18 12.06
CA VAL A 57 -4.84 3.25 10.84
C VAL A 57 -4.33 2.26 9.79
N VAL A 58 -5.26 1.76 8.98
CA VAL A 58 -4.99 0.87 7.85
C VAL A 58 -5.54 1.47 6.55
N GLY A 59 -4.84 1.23 5.45
CA GLY A 59 -5.27 1.63 4.10
C GLY A 59 -5.25 0.45 3.12
N LEU A 60 -5.66 0.71 1.88
CA LEU A 60 -5.74 -0.31 0.82
C LEU A 60 -4.45 -1.16 0.71
N LEU A 61 -3.29 -0.50 0.62
CA LEU A 61 -2.02 -1.21 0.45
C LEU A 61 -1.66 -2.08 1.67
N GLY A 62 -2.02 -1.65 2.88
CA GLY A 62 -1.76 -2.43 4.09
C GLY A 62 -2.50 -3.76 4.10
N ILE A 63 -3.75 -3.77 3.61
CA ILE A 63 -4.53 -5.00 3.43
C ILE A 63 -3.97 -5.85 2.29
N LEU A 64 -3.68 -5.25 1.13
CA LEU A 64 -3.14 -6.00 -0.02
C LEU A 64 -1.79 -6.64 0.30
N ASN A 65 -0.89 -5.93 0.97
CA ASN A 65 0.38 -6.48 1.43
C ASN A 65 0.19 -7.55 2.52
N GLY A 66 -0.88 -7.48 3.31
CA GLY A 66 -1.27 -8.56 4.22
C GLY A 66 -1.48 -9.91 3.54
N ILE A 67 -1.94 -9.92 2.29
CA ILE A 67 -2.15 -11.13 1.48
C ILE A 67 -0.82 -11.70 0.99
N PHE A 68 0.09 -10.84 0.54
CA PHE A 68 1.35 -11.25 -0.08
C PHE A 68 2.52 -11.37 0.90
N GLY A 69 2.34 -10.91 2.14
CA GLY A 69 3.35 -10.89 3.17
C GLY A 69 4.26 -9.66 3.12
N THR A 70 5.21 -9.65 4.05
CA THR A 70 6.21 -8.60 4.21
C THR A 70 7.62 -9.20 4.20
N ASP A 71 8.61 -8.37 3.89
CA ASP A 71 10.01 -8.72 4.10
C ASP A 71 10.39 -8.75 5.60
N LYS A 72 11.67 -9.04 5.88
CA LYS A 72 12.24 -9.09 7.23
C LYS A 72 12.15 -7.77 8.02
N ASP A 73 11.98 -6.65 7.33
CA ASP A 73 11.92 -5.31 7.90
C ASP A 73 10.44 -4.83 8.00
N GLY A 74 9.47 -5.70 7.69
CA GLY A 74 8.05 -5.41 7.76
C GLY A 74 7.49 -4.66 6.53
N TRP A 75 8.25 -4.59 5.43
CA TRP A 75 7.82 -3.93 4.21
C TRP A 75 7.06 -4.89 3.28
N GLY A 76 5.85 -4.49 2.92
CA GLY A 76 5.05 -5.17 1.93
C GLY A 76 5.58 -4.98 0.52
N VAL A 77 5.29 -5.97 -0.33
CA VAL A 77 5.83 -6.04 -1.70
C VAL A 77 5.21 -5.01 -2.65
N ILE A 78 3.99 -4.53 -2.41
CA ILE A 78 3.30 -3.54 -3.25
C ILE A 78 3.48 -2.15 -2.66
N VAL A 79 3.99 -1.22 -3.47
CA VAL A 79 4.18 0.18 -3.06
C VAL A 79 3.53 1.15 -4.05
N ALA A 80 3.03 2.27 -3.52
CA ALA A 80 2.63 3.43 -4.31
C ALA A 80 3.78 4.44 -4.34
N ARG A 81 4.09 4.98 -5.52
CA ARG A 81 5.05 6.07 -5.68
C ARG A 81 4.30 7.36 -5.89
N PHE A 82 4.65 8.40 -5.14
CA PHE A 82 4.14 9.74 -5.36
C PHE A 82 5.25 10.67 -5.83
N ASP A 83 4.90 11.71 -6.57
CA ASP A 83 5.83 12.80 -6.91
C ASP A 83 6.00 13.78 -5.74
N ARG A 84 6.79 14.84 -5.96
CA ARG A 84 7.06 15.88 -4.96
C ARG A 84 5.83 16.70 -4.55
N ASN A 85 4.73 16.58 -5.29
CA ASN A 85 3.48 17.29 -5.04
C ASN A 85 2.43 16.33 -4.43
N ASN A 86 2.86 15.20 -3.87
CA ASN A 86 1.98 14.16 -3.32
C ASN A 86 0.96 13.59 -4.33
N ARG A 87 1.28 13.59 -5.63
CA ARG A 87 0.43 12.95 -6.63
C ARG A 87 0.89 11.53 -6.91
N LEU A 88 -0.04 10.58 -6.89
CA LEU A 88 0.24 9.17 -7.15
C LEU A 88 0.76 8.98 -8.57
N GLN A 89 1.99 8.55 -8.77
CA GLN A 89 2.55 8.33 -10.11
C GLN A 89 2.25 6.92 -10.62
N CYS A 90 2.50 5.90 -9.80
CA CYS A 90 2.26 4.50 -10.14
C CYS A 90 2.28 3.60 -8.91
N PHE A 91 1.87 2.35 -9.12
CA PHE A 91 2.15 1.23 -8.22
C PHE A 91 3.32 0.43 -8.77
N CYS A 92 4.17 -0.09 -7.89
CA CYS A 92 5.24 -1.00 -8.29
C CYS A 92 5.54 -2.05 -7.22
N LEU A 93 6.28 -3.09 -7.60
CA LEU A 93 6.84 -4.03 -6.65
C LEU A 93 8.07 -3.41 -5.98
N LEU A 94 8.20 -3.55 -4.67
CA LEU A 94 9.41 -3.24 -3.94
C LEU A 94 10.48 -4.25 -4.38
N LYS A 95 11.62 -3.75 -4.90
CA LYS A 95 12.78 -4.61 -5.14
C LYS A 95 13.48 -4.84 -3.80
N GLU A 96 13.83 -6.08 -3.50
CA GLU A 96 14.65 -6.43 -2.34
C GLU A 96 15.87 -5.50 -2.23
N GLY A 97 16.12 -4.98 -1.03
CA GLY A 97 17.23 -4.06 -0.76
C GLY A 97 16.96 -2.59 -1.07
N THR A 98 15.79 -2.22 -1.58
CA THR A 98 15.40 -0.81 -1.73
C THR A 98 14.72 -0.34 -0.47
N LYS A 99 15.38 0.50 0.35
CA LYS A 99 14.72 1.15 1.49
C LYS A 99 13.54 1.99 0.97
N GLY A 100 12.32 1.61 1.31
CA GLY A 100 11.16 2.50 1.18
C GLY A 100 11.43 3.70 2.09
N LYS A 101 11.76 4.86 1.52
CA LYS A 101 11.83 6.08 2.33
C LYS A 101 10.42 6.34 2.88
N ARG A 102 10.28 6.42 4.20
CA ARG A 102 9.09 7.05 4.80
C ARG A 102 9.07 8.49 4.29
N TYR A 103 7.87 9.01 4.02
CA TYR A 103 7.65 10.38 3.54
C TYR A 103 8.13 11.47 4.54
N GLU A 104 8.67 11.08 5.69
CA GLU A 104 9.20 11.98 6.73
C GLU A 104 10.63 12.49 6.45
N ASP A 105 11.32 11.96 5.41
CA ASP A 105 12.71 12.32 5.06
C ASP A 105 12.85 13.01 3.69
N ALA A 106 11.83 13.71 3.19
CA ALA A 106 11.84 14.41 1.90
C ALA A 106 11.39 15.88 2.00
#